data_AF-A0AA96ZZ72-F1
#
_entry.id   AF-A0AA96ZZ72-F1
#
_cell.length_a   1.000
_cell.length_b   1.000
_cell.length_c   1.000
_cell.angle_alpha   90.00
_cell.angle_beta   90.00
_cell.angle_gamma   90.00
#
_symmetry.space_group_name_H-M   'P 1'
#
loop_
_entity.id
_entity.type
_entity.pdbx_description
1 polymer ?
#
loop_
_entity_poly.entity_id
_entity_poly.type
_entity_poly.pdbx_seq_one_letter_code
_entity_poly.pdbx_strand_id
1 'polypeptide(L)'
;MGQTIVEELRTFRKLIIEFEQVTRENEAAKLKVKEAKDYQPKRLAGFDDAYLTKFVVDRIGEAPTPFGPLDLRRLSKRAVAKRDAAIQRYNEKLEQVKQEYNHLYHDKRQEFQRLDQEEKTGKLSFAEEQLYKTSQVLAEVTRKVESVNLLPPSLYSCHAIDRLITYFEDWRADTLKEAINLYFDESWRKDESQRLQRSFEALAQQMKGNEEQVSEVLKLVRETRDTQFEIMNGNEEQVSEVLKLVSETRDALFEMRSKVDDIDYSIYELKNK
;
A
#
# COMPACT_ATOMS: atom_id res chain seq x y z
N MET A 1 51.39 -20.87 -13.10
CA MET A 1 50.76 -20.66 -11.79
C MET A 1 49.26 -20.38 -11.91
N GLY A 2 48.79 -19.51 -12.82
CA GLY A 2 47.35 -19.26 -13.00
C GLY A 2 46.48 -20.47 -13.39
N GLN A 3 46.97 -21.39 -14.23
CA GLN A 3 46.20 -22.59 -14.65
C GLN A 3 45.84 -23.52 -13.49
N THR A 4 46.74 -23.69 -12.50
CA THR A 4 46.49 -24.54 -11.32
C THR A 4 45.42 -23.94 -10.41
N ILE A 5 45.42 -22.61 -10.23
CA ILE A 5 44.42 -21.91 -9.40
C ILE A 5 43.03 -21.98 -10.06
N VAL A 6 42.95 -21.86 -11.38
CA VAL A 6 41.68 -21.99 -12.12
C VAL A 6 41.09 -23.39 -11.99
N GLU A 7 41.92 -24.44 -12.02
CA GLU A 7 41.48 -25.83 -11.83
C GLU A 7 40.97 -26.10 -10.40
N GLU A 8 41.66 -25.54 -9.39
CA GLU A 8 41.21 -25.56 -8.00
C GLU A 8 39.87 -24.83 -7.83
N LEU A 9 39.72 -23.63 -8.40
CA LEU A 9 38.47 -22.88 -8.39
C LEU A 9 37.33 -23.61 -9.10
N ARG A 10 37.60 -24.28 -10.23
CA ARG A 10 36.59 -25.09 -10.95
C ARG A 10 36.16 -26.32 -10.14
N THR A 11 37.08 -26.92 -9.38
CA THR A 11 36.77 -28.04 -8.49
C THR A 11 35.96 -27.56 -7.29
N PHE A 12 36.38 -26.45 -6.68
CA PHE A 12 35.66 -25.80 -5.57
C PHE A 12 34.26 -25.35 -6.01
N ARG A 13 34.10 -24.84 -7.23
CA ARG A 13 32.81 -24.49 -7.82
C ARG A 13 31.82 -25.65 -7.79
N LYS A 14 32.24 -26.87 -8.14
CA LYS A 14 31.35 -28.05 -8.11
C LYS A 14 30.81 -28.32 -6.71
N LEU A 15 31.66 -28.17 -5.70
CA LEU A 15 31.28 -28.31 -4.29
C LEU A 15 30.34 -27.17 -3.84
N ILE A 16 30.56 -25.95 -4.33
CA ILE A 16 29.70 -24.80 -4.04
C ILE A 16 28.33 -24.91 -4.73
N ILE A 17 28.23 -25.55 -5.90
CA ILE A 17 26.94 -25.89 -6.52
C ILE A 17 26.13 -26.81 -5.60
N GLU A 18 26.75 -27.86 -5.07
CA GLU A 18 26.12 -28.78 -4.11
C GLU A 18 25.70 -28.03 -2.84
N PHE A 19 26.57 -27.18 -2.31
CA PHE A 19 26.29 -26.35 -1.14
C PHE A 19 25.11 -25.39 -1.35
N GLU A 20 25.07 -24.66 -2.47
CA GLU A 20 23.96 -23.76 -2.81
C GLU A 20 22.65 -24.52 -2.97
N GLN A 21 22.68 -25.69 -3.62
CA GLN A 21 21.49 -26.53 -3.80
C GLN A 21 20.94 -26.99 -2.45
N VAL A 22 21.78 -27.58 -1.59
CA VAL A 22 21.37 -28.07 -0.27
C VAL A 22 20.92 -26.91 0.64
N THR A 23 21.53 -25.73 0.51
CA THR A 23 21.09 -24.53 1.23
C THR A 23 19.67 -24.13 0.82
N ARG A 24 19.37 -24.10 -0.49
CA ARG A 24 18.01 -23.81 -1.00
C ARG A 24 17.00 -24.86 -0.54
N GLU A 25 17.37 -26.14 -0.59
CA GLU A 25 16.52 -27.23 -0.10
C GLU A 25 16.24 -27.08 1.41
N ASN A 26 17.25 -26.67 2.20
CA ASN A 26 17.09 -26.42 3.63
C ASN A 26 16.14 -25.24 3.91
N GLU A 27 16.26 -24.15 3.15
CA GLU A 27 15.36 -23.00 3.24
C GLU A 27 13.92 -23.38 2.85
N ALA A 28 13.75 -24.16 1.79
CA ALA A 28 12.44 -24.68 1.39
C ALA A 28 11.84 -25.59 2.47
N ALA A 29 12.65 -26.44 3.12
CA ALA A 29 12.20 -27.27 4.24
C ALA A 29 11.80 -26.42 5.46
N LYS A 30 12.56 -25.36 5.78
CA LYS A 30 12.18 -24.39 6.84
C LYS A 30 10.85 -23.70 6.52
N LEU A 31 10.60 -23.35 5.26
CA LEU A 31 9.33 -22.75 4.84
C LEU A 31 8.16 -23.73 5.03
N LYS A 32 8.32 -24.99 4.62
CA LYS A 32 7.29 -26.04 4.82
C LYS A 32 6.96 -26.26 6.31
N VAL A 33 7.95 -26.16 7.19
CA VAL A 33 7.70 -26.22 8.65
C VAL A 33 6.88 -25.02 9.12
N LYS A 34 7.15 -23.80 8.61
CA LYS A 34 6.33 -22.63 8.92
C LYS A 34 4.89 -22.79 8.42
N GLU A 35 4.71 -23.22 7.16
CA GLU A 35 3.39 -23.50 6.58
C GLU A 35 2.62 -24.56 7.38
N ALA A 36 3.30 -25.61 7.86
CA ALA A 36 2.69 -26.63 8.71
C ALA A 36 2.28 -26.10 10.09
N LYS A 37 3.05 -25.16 10.67
CA LYS A 37 2.68 -24.49 11.94
C LYS A 37 1.45 -23.60 11.77
N ASP A 38 1.42 -22.86 10.67
CA ASP A 38 0.34 -21.93 10.32
C ASP A 38 -0.90 -22.65 9.76
N TYR A 39 -0.84 -23.96 9.56
CA TYR A 39 -1.97 -24.76 9.11
C TYR A 39 -3.16 -24.59 10.07
N GLN A 40 -4.25 -24.09 9.49
CA GLN A 40 -5.54 -23.96 10.14
C GLN A 40 -6.46 -25.12 9.74
N PRO A 41 -7.03 -25.83 10.72
CA PRO A 41 -8.10 -26.81 10.53
C PRO A 41 -9.24 -26.26 9.67
N LYS A 42 -9.68 -27.01 8.66
CA LYS A 42 -10.76 -26.60 7.74
C LYS A 42 -12.01 -27.45 7.85
N ARG A 43 -11.94 -28.66 8.42
CA ARG A 43 -13.07 -29.61 8.38
C ARG A 43 -14.20 -29.18 9.31
N LEU A 44 -13.85 -28.71 10.50
CA LEU A 44 -14.85 -28.18 11.45
C LEU A 44 -15.51 -26.89 10.92
N ALA A 45 -14.70 -25.95 10.41
CA ALA A 45 -15.20 -24.70 9.85
C ALA A 45 -16.13 -24.96 8.65
N GLY A 46 -15.71 -25.81 7.71
CA GLY A 46 -16.53 -26.16 6.55
C GLY A 46 -17.81 -26.93 6.91
N PHE A 47 -17.79 -27.74 7.97
CA PHE A 47 -18.99 -28.39 8.50
C PHE A 47 -19.96 -27.36 9.07
N ASP A 48 -19.48 -26.46 9.94
CA ASP A 48 -20.34 -25.45 10.55
C ASP A 48 -20.90 -24.49 9.50
N ASP A 49 -20.13 -24.04 8.52
CA ASP A 49 -20.61 -23.18 7.42
C ASP A 49 -21.73 -23.83 6.59
N ALA A 50 -21.66 -25.15 6.38
CA ALA A 50 -22.63 -25.88 5.55
C ALA A 50 -23.94 -26.23 6.27
N TYR A 51 -23.88 -26.49 7.59
CA TYR A 51 -25.00 -27.06 8.34
C TYR A 51 -25.58 -26.12 9.41
N LEU A 52 -24.77 -25.22 10.01
CA LEU A 52 -25.23 -24.36 11.10
C LEU A 52 -26.33 -23.40 10.64
N THR A 53 -26.11 -22.70 9.51
CA THR A 53 -27.08 -21.73 8.99
C THR A 53 -28.40 -22.40 8.65
N LYS A 54 -28.38 -23.59 8.03
CA LYS A 54 -29.59 -24.36 7.72
C LYS A 54 -30.32 -24.78 9.00
N PHE A 55 -29.58 -25.30 9.97
CA PHE A 55 -30.14 -25.73 11.26
C PHE A 55 -30.80 -24.59 12.04
N VAL A 56 -30.18 -23.40 12.01
CA VAL A 56 -30.75 -22.19 12.64
C VAL A 56 -32.05 -21.76 11.95
N VAL A 57 -32.06 -21.71 10.62
CA VAL A 57 -33.25 -21.34 9.84
C VAL A 57 -34.39 -22.34 10.05
N ASP A 58 -34.11 -23.64 10.09
CA ASP A 58 -35.13 -24.68 10.31
C ASP A 58 -35.79 -24.60 11.70
N ARG A 59 -35.07 -24.11 12.72
CA ARG A 59 -35.55 -24.05 14.12
C ARG A 59 -36.17 -22.71 14.52
N ILE A 60 -35.62 -21.60 14.05
CA ILE A 60 -36.01 -20.25 14.47
C ILE A 60 -36.65 -19.46 13.31
N GLY A 61 -36.35 -19.81 12.06
CA GLY A 61 -36.68 -19.04 10.87
C GLY A 61 -35.58 -18.05 10.48
N GLU A 62 -35.86 -17.23 9.47
CA GLU A 62 -34.91 -16.22 8.99
C GLU A 62 -34.66 -15.10 10.02
N ALA A 63 -33.44 -14.56 10.02
CA ALA A 63 -33.06 -13.50 10.94
C ALA A 63 -33.87 -12.21 10.68
N PRO A 64 -34.33 -11.50 11.74
CA PRO A 64 -35.03 -10.23 11.58
C PRO A 64 -34.12 -9.20 10.90
N THR A 65 -34.56 -8.64 9.77
CA THR A 65 -33.74 -7.72 8.97
C THR A 65 -33.45 -6.40 9.71
N PRO A 66 -32.21 -5.89 9.63
CA PRO A 66 -31.88 -4.53 9.25
C PRO A 66 -33.01 -3.52 9.12
N PHE A 67 -33.10 -2.44 9.92
CA PHE A 67 -33.64 -1.25 9.28
C PHE A 67 -32.57 -0.74 8.32
N GLY A 68 -32.96 -0.54 7.05
CA GLY A 68 -32.09 0.06 6.06
C GLY A 68 -31.75 1.51 6.44
N PRO A 69 -30.69 2.10 5.87
CA PRO A 69 -30.29 3.48 6.17
C PRO A 69 -31.44 4.49 6.01
N LEU A 70 -32.32 4.29 5.02
CA LEU A 70 -33.43 5.18 4.64
C LEU A 70 -34.82 4.69 5.08
N ASP A 71 -34.92 3.71 5.99
CA ASP A 71 -36.23 3.19 6.40
C ASP A 71 -36.99 4.19 7.30
N LEU A 72 -38.14 4.69 6.81
CA LEU A 72 -39.00 5.65 7.51
C LEU A 72 -39.54 5.12 8.85
N ARG A 73 -39.59 3.80 9.04
CA ARG A 73 -40.00 3.16 10.31
C ARG A 73 -39.05 3.49 11.46
N ARG A 74 -37.81 3.91 11.18
CA ARG A 74 -36.82 4.35 12.18
C ARG A 74 -37.26 5.60 12.94
N LEU A 75 -38.15 6.41 12.36
CA LEU A 75 -38.66 7.62 13.00
C LEU A 75 -39.66 7.33 14.12
N SER A 76 -40.25 6.12 14.14
CA SER A 76 -41.20 5.72 15.18
C SER A 76 -40.52 4.97 16.31
N LYS A 77 -40.48 5.58 17.51
CA LYS A 77 -39.94 4.96 18.73
C LYS A 77 -40.57 3.59 19.02
N ARG A 78 -41.87 3.44 18.75
CA ARG A 78 -42.60 2.18 18.96
C ARG A 78 -42.19 1.10 17.95
N ALA A 79 -41.95 1.47 16.69
CA ALA A 79 -41.51 0.53 15.65
C ALA A 79 -40.07 0.06 15.90
N VAL A 80 -39.20 0.98 16.34
CA VAL A 80 -37.83 0.67 16.78
C VAL A 80 -37.84 -0.29 17.96
N ALA A 81 -38.53 0.04 19.05
CA ALA A 81 -38.60 -0.81 20.23
C ALA A 81 -39.17 -2.22 19.94
N LYS A 82 -40.18 -2.32 19.07
CA LYS A 82 -40.76 -3.61 18.67
C LYS A 82 -39.76 -4.48 17.89
N ARG A 83 -38.97 -3.87 17.00
CA ARG A 83 -37.94 -4.58 16.22
C ARG A 83 -36.77 -4.99 17.11
N ASP A 84 -36.28 -4.10 17.95
CA ASP A 84 -35.16 -4.38 18.83
C ASP A 84 -35.51 -5.52 19.80
N ALA A 85 -36.74 -5.53 20.32
CA ALA A 85 -37.26 -6.66 21.11
C ALA A 85 -37.35 -7.96 20.29
N ALA A 86 -37.68 -7.89 18.99
CA ALA A 86 -37.70 -9.06 18.12
C ALA A 86 -36.29 -9.60 17.83
N ILE A 87 -35.31 -8.72 17.65
CA ILE A 87 -33.89 -9.08 17.47
C ILE A 87 -33.33 -9.68 18.74
N GLN A 88 -33.62 -9.08 19.91
CA GLN A 88 -33.21 -9.64 21.20
C GLN A 88 -33.76 -11.04 21.40
N ARG A 89 -35.07 -11.26 21.21
CA ARG A 89 -35.69 -12.59 21.30
C ARG A 89 -35.12 -13.58 20.29
N TYR A 90 -34.80 -13.14 19.08
CA TYR A 90 -34.14 -13.98 18.08
C TYR A 90 -32.74 -14.39 18.54
N ASN A 91 -31.94 -13.44 19.05
CA ASN A 91 -30.59 -13.70 19.55
C ASN A 91 -30.58 -14.63 20.76
N GLU A 92 -31.52 -14.45 21.70
CA GLU A 92 -31.69 -15.35 22.85
C GLU A 92 -31.97 -16.79 22.40
N LYS A 93 -32.88 -16.96 21.44
CA LYS A 93 -33.19 -18.28 20.85
C LYS A 93 -32.03 -18.83 20.02
N LEU A 94 -31.30 -17.96 19.32
CA LEU A 94 -30.16 -18.33 18.49
C LEU A 94 -29.07 -18.99 19.32
N GLU A 95 -28.76 -18.44 20.50
CA GLU A 95 -27.76 -19.04 21.39
C GLU A 95 -28.22 -20.40 21.93
N GLN A 96 -29.51 -20.57 22.25
CA GLN A 96 -30.05 -21.87 22.65
C GLN A 96 -29.95 -22.91 21.52
N VAL A 97 -30.34 -22.54 20.30
CA VAL A 97 -30.28 -23.44 19.14
C VAL A 97 -28.84 -23.76 18.73
N LYS A 98 -27.90 -22.83 18.88
CA LYS A 98 -26.46 -23.11 18.71
C LYS A 98 -25.96 -24.10 19.75
N GLN A 99 -26.40 -24.00 21.00
CA GLN A 99 -26.05 -24.98 22.05
C GLN A 99 -26.62 -26.36 21.73
N GLU A 100 -27.87 -26.44 21.29
CA GLU A 100 -28.50 -27.69 20.83
C GLU A 100 -27.76 -28.29 19.64
N TYR A 101 -27.39 -27.47 18.65
CA TYR A 101 -26.58 -27.89 17.51
C TYR A 101 -25.22 -28.47 17.94
N ASN A 102 -24.54 -27.77 18.85
CA ASN A 102 -23.26 -28.21 19.39
C ASN A 102 -23.37 -29.54 20.15
N HIS A 103 -24.47 -29.76 20.88
CA HIS A 103 -24.73 -31.00 21.59
C HIS A 103 -25.10 -32.14 20.63
N LEU A 104 -25.93 -31.87 19.62
CA LEU A 104 -26.39 -32.87 18.66
C LEU A 104 -25.22 -33.40 17.80
N TYR A 105 -24.32 -32.51 17.39
CA TYR A 105 -23.16 -32.86 16.57
C TYR A 105 -21.87 -32.98 17.36
N HIS A 106 -21.94 -33.10 18.69
CA HIS A 106 -20.79 -33.12 19.58
C HIS A 106 -19.72 -34.12 19.13
N ASP A 107 -20.12 -35.37 18.94
CA ASP A 107 -19.22 -36.47 18.57
C ASP A 107 -18.54 -36.22 17.20
N LYS A 108 -19.31 -35.75 16.21
CA LYS A 108 -18.77 -35.42 14.88
C LYS A 108 -17.79 -34.25 14.93
N ARG A 109 -18.07 -33.24 15.75
CA ARG A 109 -17.18 -32.08 15.90
C ARG A 109 -15.89 -32.47 16.63
N GLN A 110 -15.97 -33.33 17.64
CA GLN A 110 -14.78 -33.93 18.26
C GLN A 110 -13.97 -34.76 17.27
N GLU A 111 -14.64 -35.56 16.43
CA GLU A 111 -13.97 -36.35 15.39
C GLU A 111 -13.23 -35.46 14.39
N PHE A 112 -13.85 -34.38 13.90
CA PHE A 112 -13.17 -33.43 13.01
C PHE A 112 -12.00 -32.72 13.67
N GLN A 113 -12.13 -32.34 14.95
CA GLN A 113 -11.02 -31.75 15.71
C GLN A 113 -9.85 -32.73 15.82
N ARG A 114 -10.13 -34.00 16.15
CA ARG A 114 -9.11 -35.05 16.23
C ARG A 114 -8.43 -35.25 14.88
N LEU A 115 -9.19 -35.42 13.81
CA LEU A 115 -8.65 -35.64 12.46
C LEU A 115 -7.84 -34.43 11.95
N ASP A 116 -8.25 -33.21 12.28
CA ASP A 116 -7.50 -32.00 11.89
C ASP A 116 -6.24 -31.85 12.72
N GLN A 117 -6.26 -32.25 13.99
CA GLN A 117 -5.07 -32.29 14.85
C GLN A 117 -4.09 -33.38 14.40
N GLU A 118 -4.58 -34.56 14.02
CA GLU A 118 -3.77 -35.64 13.44
C GLU A 118 -3.14 -35.21 12.11
N GLU A 119 -3.91 -34.55 11.24
CA GLU A 119 -3.36 -34.03 9.99
C GLU A 119 -2.30 -32.94 10.24
N LYS A 120 -2.56 -32.02 11.18
CA LYS A 120 -1.60 -30.97 11.54
C LYS A 120 -0.31 -31.55 12.12
N THR A 121 -0.42 -32.47 13.07
CA THR A 121 0.73 -33.12 13.70
C THR A 121 1.50 -33.98 12.70
N GLY A 122 0.81 -34.71 11.81
CA GLY A 122 1.43 -35.48 10.73
C GLY A 122 2.19 -34.59 9.74
N LYS A 123 1.58 -33.49 9.28
CA LYS A 123 2.25 -32.52 8.40
C LYS A 123 3.46 -31.87 9.06
N LEU A 124 3.35 -31.50 10.33
CA LEU A 124 4.43 -30.89 11.08
C LEU A 124 5.59 -31.87 11.29
N SER A 125 5.30 -33.09 11.74
CA SER A 125 6.30 -34.14 11.96
C SER A 125 7.04 -34.49 10.67
N PHE A 126 6.32 -34.65 9.55
CA PHE A 126 6.93 -34.90 8.25
C PHE A 126 7.83 -33.73 7.83
N ALA A 127 7.38 -32.49 7.98
CA ALA A 127 8.18 -31.32 7.62
C ALA A 127 9.43 -31.18 8.50
N GLU A 128 9.31 -31.47 9.81
CA GLU A 128 10.43 -31.46 10.75
C GLU A 128 11.46 -32.56 10.45
N GLU A 129 11.01 -33.77 10.10
CA GLU A 129 11.90 -34.86 9.69
C GLU A 129 12.68 -34.49 8.40
N GLN A 130 11.99 -33.89 7.42
CA GLN A 130 12.64 -33.42 6.19
C GLN A 130 13.65 -32.30 6.47
N LEU A 131 13.30 -31.36 7.36
CA LEU A 131 14.22 -30.32 7.79
C LEU A 131 15.44 -30.90 8.51
N TYR A 132 15.25 -31.91 9.38
CA TYR A 132 16.34 -32.58 10.07
C TYR A 132 17.31 -33.24 9.09
N LYS A 133 16.81 -34.06 8.15
CA LYS A 133 17.62 -34.72 7.11
C LYS A 133 18.39 -33.70 6.29
N THR A 134 17.70 -32.67 5.80
CA THR A 134 18.34 -31.64 4.96
C THR A 134 19.36 -30.82 5.75
N SER A 135 19.15 -30.61 7.06
CA SER A 135 20.10 -29.91 7.92
C SER A 135 21.36 -30.73 8.20
N GLN A 136 21.24 -32.06 8.31
CA GLN A 136 22.40 -32.94 8.42
C GLN A 136 23.25 -32.90 7.15
N VAL A 137 22.61 -33.04 5.98
CA VAL A 137 23.30 -32.94 4.68
C VAL A 137 23.96 -31.58 4.53
N LEU A 138 23.26 -30.49 4.90
CA LEU A 138 23.84 -29.14 4.86
C LEU A 138 25.08 -29.03 5.75
N ALA A 139 25.04 -29.56 6.98
CA ALA A 139 26.17 -29.54 7.89
C ALA A 139 27.37 -30.33 7.35
N GLU A 140 27.13 -31.49 6.72
CA GLU A 140 28.18 -32.28 6.07
C GLU A 140 28.82 -31.54 4.89
N VAL A 141 28.00 -30.98 3.99
CA VAL A 141 28.49 -30.22 2.84
C VAL A 141 29.22 -28.96 3.30
N THR A 142 28.72 -28.27 4.32
CA THR A 142 29.36 -27.08 4.92
C THR A 142 30.76 -27.43 5.42
N ARG A 143 30.89 -28.54 6.17
CA ARG A 143 32.21 -29.03 6.64
C ARG A 143 33.15 -29.35 5.48
N LYS A 144 32.65 -29.98 4.41
CA LYS A 144 33.46 -30.24 3.20
C LYS A 144 33.94 -28.92 2.59
N VAL A 145 33.07 -27.93 2.42
CA VAL A 145 33.42 -26.61 1.87
C VAL A 145 34.48 -25.91 2.74
N GLU A 146 34.25 -25.85 4.05
CA GLU A 146 35.17 -25.22 5.01
C GLU A 146 36.53 -25.92 5.06
N SER A 147 36.57 -27.24 4.87
CA SER A 147 37.82 -28.00 4.85
C SER A 147 38.74 -27.66 3.68
N VAL A 148 38.19 -27.16 2.57
CA VAL A 148 38.99 -26.76 1.39
C VAL A 148 39.72 -25.43 1.65
N ASN A 149 39.16 -24.55 2.50
CA ASN A 149 39.77 -23.28 2.94
C ASN A 149 40.37 -22.42 1.81
N LEU A 150 39.76 -22.42 0.62
CA LEU A 150 40.25 -21.71 -0.56
C LEU A 150 39.77 -20.27 -0.63
N LEU A 151 38.50 -20.03 -0.26
CA LEU A 151 37.85 -18.72 -0.32
C LEU A 151 37.18 -18.39 1.02
N PRO A 152 37.00 -17.11 1.36
CA PRO A 152 36.20 -16.72 2.51
C PRO A 152 34.72 -17.11 2.32
N PRO A 153 33.97 -17.38 3.40
CA PRO A 153 32.56 -17.76 3.32
C PRO A 153 31.65 -16.74 2.59
N SER A 154 32.04 -15.46 2.60
CA SER A 154 31.34 -14.40 1.86
C SER A 154 31.37 -14.59 0.34
N LEU A 155 32.29 -15.42 -0.18
CA LEU A 155 32.43 -15.74 -1.60
C LEU A 155 31.97 -17.17 -1.92
N TYR A 156 31.26 -17.84 -1.01
CA TYR A 156 30.63 -19.14 -1.26
C TYR A 156 29.39 -18.96 -2.14
N SER A 157 29.63 -18.55 -3.39
CA SER A 157 28.63 -18.53 -4.43
C SER A 157 29.24 -18.91 -5.77
N CYS A 158 28.47 -19.66 -6.56
CA CYS A 158 28.84 -20.00 -7.92
C CYS A 158 29.14 -18.74 -8.74
N HIS A 159 28.36 -17.67 -8.55
CA HIS A 159 28.56 -16.43 -9.28
C HIS A 159 29.90 -15.76 -8.95
N ALA A 160 30.26 -15.71 -7.67
CA ALA A 160 31.53 -15.13 -7.23
C ALA A 160 32.70 -15.94 -7.80
N ILE A 161 32.62 -17.27 -7.74
CA ILE A 161 33.68 -18.15 -8.25
C ILE A 161 33.82 -18.04 -9.78
N ASP A 162 32.70 -17.97 -10.52
CA ASP A 162 32.71 -17.77 -11.97
C ASP A 162 33.39 -16.44 -12.35
N ARG A 163 33.14 -15.38 -11.58
CA ARG A 163 33.82 -14.09 -11.76
C ARG A 163 35.32 -14.18 -11.49
N LEU A 164 35.71 -14.84 -10.40
CA LEU A 164 37.12 -15.04 -10.08
C LEU A 164 37.84 -15.83 -11.18
N ILE A 165 37.24 -16.92 -11.68
CA ILE A 165 37.75 -17.69 -12.82
C ILE A 165 37.93 -16.79 -14.05
N THR A 166 36.92 -15.96 -14.36
CA THR A 166 36.99 -15.02 -15.50
C THR A 166 38.16 -14.05 -15.35
N TYR A 167 38.43 -13.52 -14.15
CA TYR A 167 39.57 -12.61 -13.95
C TYR A 167 40.92 -13.27 -14.24
N PHE A 168 41.07 -14.56 -13.92
CA PHE A 168 42.28 -15.30 -14.26
C PHE A 168 42.35 -15.64 -15.76
N GLU A 169 41.23 -16.01 -16.38
CA GLU A 169 41.16 -16.31 -17.82
C GLU A 169 41.43 -15.07 -18.69
N ASP A 170 40.97 -13.91 -18.25
CA ASP A 170 41.19 -12.61 -18.89
C ASP A 170 42.55 -11.98 -18.53
N TRP A 171 43.40 -12.66 -17.75
CA TRP A 171 44.68 -12.15 -17.27
C TRP A 171 44.58 -10.83 -16.49
N ARG A 172 43.44 -10.60 -15.83
CA ARG A 172 43.17 -9.41 -15.00
C ARG A 172 43.70 -9.55 -13.57
N ALA A 173 43.97 -10.78 -13.14
CA ALA A 173 44.55 -11.09 -11.84
C ALA A 173 45.58 -12.21 -11.98
N ASP A 174 46.72 -12.07 -11.29
CA ASP A 174 47.75 -13.08 -11.25
C ASP A 174 47.69 -13.91 -9.94
N THR A 175 47.09 -13.32 -8.89
CA THR A 175 46.92 -13.97 -7.58
C THR A 175 45.47 -14.00 -7.10
N LEU A 176 45.14 -14.96 -6.24
CA LEU A 176 43.80 -15.08 -5.65
C LEU A 176 43.41 -13.85 -4.84
N LYS A 177 44.38 -13.22 -4.16
CA LYS A 177 44.17 -12.00 -3.40
C LYS A 177 43.76 -10.82 -4.30
N GLU A 178 44.43 -10.67 -5.44
CA GLU A 178 44.08 -9.63 -6.43
C GLU A 178 42.70 -9.88 -7.03
N ALA A 179 42.40 -11.13 -7.41
CA ALA A 179 41.09 -11.49 -7.93
C ALA A 179 39.96 -11.20 -6.92
N ILE A 180 40.18 -11.51 -5.64
CA ILE A 180 39.23 -11.20 -4.56
C ILE A 180 39.04 -9.68 -4.39
N ASN A 181 40.13 -8.91 -4.37
CA ASN A 181 40.05 -7.46 -4.25
C ASN A 181 39.29 -6.84 -5.43
N LEU A 182 39.58 -7.29 -6.65
CA LEU A 182 38.88 -6.86 -7.86
C LEU A 182 37.38 -7.18 -7.79
N TYR A 183 37.03 -8.36 -7.30
CA TYR A 183 35.62 -8.74 -7.12
C TYR A 183 34.88 -7.78 -6.18
N PHE A 184 35.46 -7.46 -5.02
CA PHE A 184 34.84 -6.55 -4.06
C PHE A 184 34.78 -5.11 -4.58
N ASP A 185 35.83 -4.64 -5.23
CA ASP A 185 35.86 -3.30 -5.84
C ASP A 185 34.80 -3.16 -6.95
N GLU A 186 34.68 -4.16 -7.83
CA GLU A 186 33.65 -4.16 -8.88
C GLU A 186 32.24 -4.28 -8.31
N SER A 187 32.05 -5.13 -7.30
CA SER A 187 30.76 -5.29 -6.61
C SER A 187 30.34 -3.98 -5.96
N TRP A 188 31.25 -3.32 -5.22
CA TRP A 188 31.00 -2.03 -4.59
C TRP A 188 30.67 -0.94 -5.63
N ARG A 189 31.45 -0.86 -6.73
CA ARG A 189 31.18 0.08 -7.82
C ARG A 189 29.81 -0.14 -8.45
N LYS A 190 29.40 -1.39 -8.61
CA LYS A 190 28.09 -1.73 -9.17
C LYS A 190 26.96 -1.33 -8.23
N ASP A 191 27.09 -1.60 -6.94
CA ASP A 191 26.10 -1.21 -5.93
C ASP A 191 25.97 0.31 -5.84
N GLU A 192 27.10 1.02 -5.84
CA GLU A 192 27.12 2.48 -5.83
C GLU A 192 26.52 3.07 -7.11
N SER A 193 26.83 2.49 -8.27
CA SER A 193 26.21 2.88 -9.55
C SER A 193 24.69 2.68 -9.54
N GLN A 194 24.19 1.57 -8.96
CA GLN A 194 22.76 1.33 -8.83
C GLN A 194 22.11 2.31 -7.86
N ARG A 195 22.77 2.63 -6.74
CA ARG A 195 22.31 3.63 -5.78
C ARG A 195 22.19 5.00 -6.43
N LEU A 196 23.20 5.41 -7.19
CA LEU A 196 23.19 6.65 -7.95
C LEU A 196 22.08 6.65 -9.00
N GLN A 197 21.92 5.56 -9.75
CA GLN A 197 20.86 5.45 -10.75
C GLN A 197 19.46 5.63 -10.14
N ARG A 198 19.17 4.94 -9.02
CA ARG A 198 17.90 5.12 -8.28
C ARG A 198 17.71 6.56 -7.81
N SER A 199 18.78 7.22 -7.36
CA SER A 199 18.72 8.62 -6.93
C SER A 199 18.41 9.56 -8.10
N PHE A 200 18.99 9.31 -9.29
CA PHE A 200 18.70 10.07 -10.50
C PHE A 200 17.26 9.84 -10.98
N GLU A 201 16.77 8.61 -10.93
CA GLU A 201 15.37 8.29 -11.26
C GLU A 201 14.39 9.00 -10.33
N ALA A 202 14.66 9.01 -9.01
CA ALA A 202 13.86 9.74 -8.04
C ALA A 202 13.88 11.26 -8.29
N LEU A 203 15.04 11.83 -8.60
CA LEU A 203 15.18 13.25 -8.90
C LEU A 203 14.48 13.63 -10.22
N ALA A 204 14.55 12.78 -11.24
CA ALA A 204 13.82 12.97 -12.50
C ALA A 204 12.30 12.94 -12.28
N GLN A 205 11.79 12.06 -11.41
CA GLN A 205 10.37 12.05 -11.03
C GLN A 205 9.97 13.32 -10.29
N GLN A 206 10.81 13.80 -9.36
CA GLN A 206 10.57 15.07 -8.67
C GLN A 206 10.58 16.26 -9.64
N MET A 207 11.52 16.32 -10.57
CA MET A 207 11.57 17.37 -11.58
C MET A 207 10.32 17.39 -12.44
N LYS A 208 9.86 16.20 -12.89
CA LYS A 208 8.62 16.09 -13.66
C LYS A 208 7.41 16.57 -12.85
N GLY A 209 7.31 16.19 -11.57
CA GLY A 209 6.25 16.68 -10.69
C GLY A 209 6.30 18.20 -10.49
N ASN A 210 7.51 18.77 -10.35
CA ASN A 210 7.68 20.22 -10.25
C ASN A 210 7.33 20.94 -11.56
N GLU A 211 7.65 20.37 -12.72
CA GLU A 211 7.24 20.92 -14.02
C GLU A 211 5.72 20.95 -14.18
N GLU A 212 5.03 19.89 -13.76
CA GLU A 212 3.56 19.83 -13.74
C GLU A 212 2.97 20.90 -12.80
N GLN A 213 3.52 21.04 -11.59
CA GLN A 213 3.12 22.09 -10.64
C GLN A 213 3.37 23.51 -11.18
N VAL A 214 4.52 23.77 -11.79
CA VAL A 214 4.83 25.07 -12.39
C VAL A 214 3.86 25.37 -13.54
N SER A 215 3.53 24.37 -14.36
CA SER A 215 2.53 24.52 -15.42
C SER A 215 1.15 24.86 -14.87
N GLU A 216 0.73 24.22 -13.78
CA GLU A 216 -0.54 24.51 -13.10
C GLU A 216 -0.56 25.92 -12.51
N VAL A 217 0.52 26.33 -11.82
CA VAL A 217 0.67 27.69 -11.29
C VAL A 217 0.63 28.72 -12.42
N LEU A 218 1.31 28.49 -13.55
CA LEU A 218 1.26 29.39 -14.69
C LEU A 218 -0.14 29.52 -15.29
N LYS A 219 -0.92 28.44 -15.29
CA LYS A 219 -2.32 28.46 -15.73
C LYS A 219 -3.18 29.30 -14.78
N LEU A 220 -3.07 29.05 -13.47
CA LEU A 220 -3.79 29.82 -12.44
C LEU A 220 -3.44 31.31 -12.47
N VAL A 221 -2.17 31.65 -12.69
CA VAL A 221 -1.72 33.04 -12.84
C VAL A 221 -2.37 33.70 -14.06
N ARG A 222 -2.49 32.99 -15.20
CA ARG A 222 -3.19 33.52 -16.38
C ARG A 222 -4.68 33.75 -16.10
N GLU A 223 -5.36 32.76 -15.52
CA GLU A 223 -6.78 32.88 -15.14
C GLU A 223 -7.01 34.04 -14.16
N THR A 224 -6.12 34.22 -13.17
CA THR A 224 -6.18 35.33 -12.22
C THR A 224 -5.95 36.68 -12.90
N ARG A 225 -5.01 36.75 -13.85
CA ARG A 225 -4.74 37.97 -14.61
C ARG A 225 -5.94 38.36 -15.48
N ASP A 226 -6.54 37.38 -16.15
CA ASP A 226 -7.66 37.64 -17.05
C ASP A 226 -8.91 38.07 -16.25
N THR A 227 -9.18 37.46 -15.10
CA THR A 227 -10.25 37.91 -14.18
C THR A 227 -9.98 39.30 -13.59
N GLN A 228 -8.72 39.63 -13.26
CA GLN A 228 -8.35 41.00 -12.85
C GLN A 228 -8.61 42.02 -13.96
N PHE A 229 -8.35 41.67 -15.22
CA PHE A 229 -8.60 42.55 -16.37
C PHE A 229 -10.10 42.77 -16.58
N GLU A 230 -10.93 41.73 -16.43
CA GLU A 230 -12.39 41.84 -16.46
C GLU A 230 -12.92 42.77 -15.35
N ILE A 231 -12.41 42.62 -14.12
CA ILE A 231 -12.77 43.49 -12.99
C ILE A 231 -12.37 44.94 -13.26
N MET A 232 -11.17 45.17 -13.81
CA MET A 232 -10.72 46.53 -14.16
C MET A 232 -11.63 47.18 -15.19
N ASN A 233 -11.97 46.47 -16.27
CA ASN A 233 -12.88 47.00 -17.30
C ASN A 233 -14.27 47.29 -16.73
N GLY A 234 -14.81 46.39 -15.90
CA GLY A 234 -16.09 46.61 -15.22
C GLY A 234 -16.05 47.83 -14.29
N ASN A 235 -14.95 48.04 -13.57
CA ASN A 235 -14.76 49.22 -12.73
C ASN A 235 -14.64 50.51 -13.57
N GLU A 236 -13.95 50.48 -14.71
CA GLU A 236 -13.85 51.63 -15.62
C GLU A 236 -15.24 52.02 -16.17
N GLU A 237 -16.06 51.05 -16.55
CA GLU A 237 -17.43 51.27 -17.00
C GLU A 237 -18.30 51.91 -15.89
N GLN A 238 -18.25 51.36 -14.67
CA GLN A 238 -18.95 51.92 -13.51
C GLN A 238 -18.49 53.34 -13.18
N VAL A 239 -17.18 53.63 -13.22
CA VAL A 239 -16.65 54.98 -12.99
C VAL A 239 -17.14 55.94 -14.05
N SER A 240 -17.17 55.53 -15.33
CA SER A 240 -17.71 56.35 -16.41
C SER A 240 -19.20 56.65 -16.21
N GLU A 241 -19.99 55.68 -15.77
CA GLU A 241 -21.41 55.86 -15.46
C GLU A 241 -21.62 56.84 -14.29
N VAL A 242 -20.84 56.70 -13.21
CA VAL A 242 -20.87 57.63 -12.07
C VAL A 242 -20.49 59.05 -12.50
N LEU A 243 -19.45 59.22 -13.32
CA LEU A 243 -19.05 60.54 -13.82
C LEU A 243 -20.15 61.20 -14.66
N LYS A 244 -20.86 60.40 -15.48
CA LYS A 244 -22.01 60.89 -16.25
C LYS A 244 -23.13 61.35 -15.33
N LEU A 245 -23.54 60.54 -14.36
CA LEU A 245 -24.56 60.90 -13.36
C LEU A 245 -24.18 62.16 -12.55
N VAL A 246 -22.91 62.29 -12.17
CA VAL A 246 -22.39 63.49 -11.50
C VAL A 246 -22.52 64.72 -12.39
N SER A 247 -22.21 64.61 -13.69
CA SER A 247 -22.36 65.72 -14.64
C SER A 247 -23.83 66.15 -14.81
N GLU A 248 -24.74 65.18 -14.96
CA GLU A 248 -26.18 65.43 -15.07
C GLU A 248 -26.73 66.09 -13.80
N THR A 249 -26.30 65.62 -12.62
CA THR A 249 -26.70 66.21 -11.33
C THR A 249 -26.17 67.62 -11.16
N ARG A 250 -24.92 67.88 -11.56
CA ARG A 250 -24.31 69.22 -11.52
C ARG A 250 -25.07 70.19 -12.41
N ASP A 251 -25.42 69.77 -13.62
CA ASP A 251 -26.13 70.61 -14.57
C ASP A 251 -27.57 70.91 -14.07
N ALA A 252 -28.26 69.93 -13.49
CA ALA A 252 -29.56 70.13 -12.83
C ALA A 252 -29.47 71.09 -11.62
N LEU A 253 -28.42 71.01 -10.80
CA LEU A 253 -28.16 71.95 -9.71
C LEU A 253 -27.91 73.37 -10.22
N PHE A 254 -27.22 73.51 -11.36
CA PHE A 254 -26.99 74.81 -11.99
C PHE A 254 -28.31 75.43 -12.49
N GLU A 255 -29.19 74.64 -13.11
CA GLU A 255 -30.53 75.09 -13.51
C GLU A 255 -31.38 75.50 -12.29
N MET A 256 -31.37 74.70 -11.22
CA MET A 256 -32.09 75.04 -9.99
C MET A 256 -31.56 76.33 -9.37
N ARG A 257 -30.23 76.53 -9.34
CA ARG A 257 -29.63 77.77 -8.85
C ARG A 257 -30.05 78.98 -9.68
N SER A 258 -30.03 78.87 -11.01
CA SER A 258 -30.51 79.94 -11.91
C SER A 258 -31.96 80.30 -11.61
N LYS A 259 -32.84 79.30 -11.40
CA LYS A 259 -34.23 79.54 -11.02
C LYS A 259 -34.37 80.21 -9.66
N VAL A 260 -33.50 79.87 -8.69
CA VAL A 260 -33.47 80.57 -7.39
C VAL A 260 -33.02 82.01 -7.54
N ASP A 261 -31.99 82.28 -8.35
CA ASP A 261 -31.51 83.64 -8.63
C ASP A 261 -32.62 84.47 -9.32
N ASP A 262 -33.38 83.88 -10.24
CA ASP A 262 -34.54 84.52 -10.89
C ASP A 262 -35.67 84.83 -9.89
N ILE A 263 -35.93 83.91 -8.94
CA ILE A 263 -36.90 84.11 -7.86
C ILE A 263 -36.43 85.24 -6.94
N ASP A 264 -35.17 85.25 -6.53
CA ASP A 264 -34.60 86.30 -5.66
C ASP A 264 -34.65 87.67 -6.33
N TYR A 265 -34.36 87.75 -7.63
CA TYR A 265 -34.51 88.98 -8.42
C TYR A 265 -35.98 89.43 -8.47
N SER A 266 -36.91 88.52 -8.71
CA SER A 266 -38.36 88.81 -8.70
C SER A 266 -38.84 89.29 -7.32
N ILE A 267 -38.34 88.71 -6.23
CA ILE A 267 -38.63 89.16 -4.86
C ILE A 267 -38.07 90.56 -4.61
N TYR A 268 -36.87 90.87 -5.12
CA TYR A 268 -36.27 92.20 -5.00
C TYR A 268 -37.09 93.26 -5.74
N GLU A 269 -37.55 92.97 -6.96
CA GLU A 269 -38.43 93.89 -7.71
C GLU A 269 -39.77 94.11 -7.00
N LEU A 270 -40.36 93.08 -6.40
CA LEU A 270 -41.60 93.19 -5.64
C LEU A 270 -41.47 94.03 -4.36
N LYS A 271 -40.28 94.05 -3.73
CA LYS A 271 -40.02 94.86 -2.53
C LYS A 271 -39.73 96.34 -2.82
N ASN A 272 -39.36 96.67 -4.05
CA ASN A 272 -38.97 98.02 -4.48
C ASN A 272 -40.01 98.72 -5.37
N LYS A 273 -41.24 98.20 -5.42
CA LYS A 273 -42.44 98.89 -5.90
C LYS A 273 -43.32 99.26 -4.71
#